data_AF-A0A6V7KXC0-F1
#
_entry.id   AF-A0A6V7KXC0-F1
#
_cell.length_a   1.000
_cell.length_b   1.000
_cell.length_c   1.000
_cell.angle_alpha   90.00
_cell.angle_beta   90.00
_cell.angle_gamma   90.00
#
_symmetry.space_group_name_H-M   'P 1'
#
loop_
_entity.id
_entity.type
_entity.pdbx_description
1 polymer ?
#
loop_
_entity_poly.entity_id
_entity_poly.type
_entity_poly.pdbx_seq_one_letter_code
_entity_poly.pdbx_strand_id
1 'polypeptide(L)' 'SGLGECLNDNPRSPSDKYKLPNMLPGAMFDADFQCDLEERGSARCDRGE' A
#
# COMPACT_ATOMS: atom_id res chain seq x y z
N SER A 1 -30.26 11.03 -4.44
CA SER A 1 -28.94 11.30 -3.83
C SER A 1 -28.87 10.50 -2.54
N GLY A 2 -27.83 9.70 -2.31
CA GLY A 2 -27.76 8.81 -1.13
C GLY A 2 -26.77 7.64 -1.22
N LEU A 3 -25.75 7.68 -2.09
CA LEU A 3 -24.86 6.53 -2.33
C LEU A 3 -23.79 6.31 -1.25
N GLY A 4 -23.69 7.20 -0.25
CA GLY A 4 -22.61 7.16 0.74
C GLY A 4 -23.06 7.44 2.17
N GLU A 5 -24.36 7.38 2.48
CA GLU A 5 -24.85 7.62 3.85
C GLU A 5 -24.24 6.62 4.85
N CYS A 6 -24.03 5.37 4.40
CA CYS A 6 -23.40 4.31 5.17
C CYS A 6 -21.87 4.43 5.34
N LEU A 7 -21.23 5.48 4.82
CA LEU A 7 -19.78 5.71 4.94
C LEU A 7 -19.44 6.79 5.98
N ASN A 8 -20.44 7.34 6.68
CA ASN A 8 -20.26 8.46 7.60
C ASN A 8 -20.12 8.05 9.07
N ASP A 9 -20.34 6.78 9.42
CA ASP A 9 -20.12 6.30 10.76
C ASP A 9 -18.66 5.87 10.99
N ASN A 10 -18.19 6.05 12.22
CA ASN A 10 -16.85 5.62 12.61
C ASN A 10 -16.85 4.13 12.98
N PRO A 11 -15.82 3.36 12.57
CA PRO A 11 -15.66 1.97 13.02
C PRO A 11 -15.65 1.89 14.55
N ARG A 12 -16.47 1.00 15.13
CA ARG A 12 -16.63 0.90 16.60
C ARG A 12 -15.37 0.45 17.33
N SER A 13 -14.57 -0.42 16.72
CA SER A 13 -13.35 -0.98 17.32
C SER A 13 -12.38 -1.44 16.24
N PRO A 14 -11.68 -0.51 15.56
CA PRO A 14 -10.67 -0.85 14.57
C PRO A 14 -9.51 -1.59 15.24
N SER A 15 -9.27 -2.84 14.84
CA SER A 15 -8.19 -3.66 15.40
C SER A 15 -6.82 -3.13 14.95
N ASP A 16 -5.85 -3.11 15.86
CA ASP A 16 -4.49 -2.65 15.59
C ASP A 16 -3.83 -3.36 14.41
N LYS A 17 -4.20 -4.63 14.14
CA LYS A 17 -3.67 -5.41 13.02
C LYS A 17 -4.07 -4.86 11.62
N TYR A 18 -5.06 -3.98 11.56
CA TYR A 18 -5.50 -3.33 10.31
C TYR A 18 -5.03 -1.88 10.21
N LYS A 19 -4.25 -1.38 11.18
CA LYS A 19 -3.66 -0.04 11.08
C LYS A 19 -2.68 -0.03 9.93
N LEU A 20 -2.90 0.90 9.01
CA LEU A 20 -1.93 1.16 7.95
C LEU A 20 -0.66 1.76 8.56
N PRO A 21 0.53 1.35 8.10
CA PRO A 21 1.78 1.93 8.58
C PRO A 21 1.85 3.43 8.28
N ASN A 22 2.39 4.20 9.22
CA ASN A 22 2.65 5.62 9.03
C ASN A 22 4.00 5.84 8.31
N MET A 23 4.19 5.19 7.16
CA MET A 23 5.41 5.25 6.35
C MET A 23 5.05 5.37 4.87
N LEU A 24 5.90 6.05 4.10
CA LEU A 24 5.74 6.11 2.65
C LEU A 24 5.92 4.71 2.04
N PRO A 25 5.13 4.32 1.02
CA PRO A 25 5.29 3.01 0.38
C PRO A 25 6.71 2.76 -0.13
N GLY A 26 7.39 3.76 -0.68
CA GLY A 26 8.79 3.63 -1.12
C GLY A 26 9.82 3.46 0.01
N ALA A 27 9.44 3.74 1.25
CA ALA A 27 10.25 3.42 2.44
C ALA A 27 9.92 2.02 2.99
N MET A 28 8.74 1.48 2.68
CA MET A 28 8.33 0.11 3.05
C MET A 28 8.75 -0.93 2.01
N PHE A 29 8.71 -0.55 0.75
CA PHE A 29 8.95 -1.38 -0.43
C PHE A 29 9.99 -0.66 -1.27
N ASP A 30 11.23 -1.15 -1.24
CA ASP A 30 12.27 -0.60 -2.12
C ASP A 30 11.98 -0.91 -3.59
N ALA A 31 12.82 -0.40 -4.47
CA ALA A 31 12.58 -0.53 -5.91
C ALA A 31 12.78 -1.97 -6.42
N ASP A 32 13.61 -2.80 -5.78
CA ASP A 32 13.73 -4.22 -6.14
C ASP A 32 12.45 -4.99 -5.77
N PHE A 33 11.92 -4.76 -4.57
CA PHE A 33 10.65 -5.33 -4.14
C PHE A 33 9.49 -4.89 -5.05
N GLN A 34 9.44 -3.61 -5.43
CA GLN A 34 8.39 -3.10 -6.31
C GLN A 34 8.47 -3.73 -7.70
N CYS A 35 9.66 -3.99 -8.24
CA CYS A 35 9.82 -4.73 -9.49
C CYS A 35 9.29 -6.17 -9.35
N ASP A 36 9.75 -6.92 -8.34
CA ASP A 36 9.32 -8.30 -8.11
C ASP A 36 7.80 -8.45 -7.88
N LEU A 37 7.17 -7.41 -7.29
CA LEU A 37 5.72 -7.36 -7.09
C LEU A 37 4.94 -7.24 -8.41
N GLU A 38 5.46 -6.48 -9.38
CA GLU A 38 4.83 -6.26 -10.69
C GLU A 38 5.06 -7.45 -11.63
N GLU A 39 6.30 -7.93 -11.71
CA GLU A 39 6.69 -9.11 -12.49
C GLU A 39 7.61 -9.99 -11.64
N ARG A 40 7.16 -11.22 -11.36
CA ARG A 40 7.84 -12.12 -10.42
C ARG A 40 9.24 -12.47 -10.90
N GLY A 41 10.22 -12.27 -10.04
CA GLY A 41 11.64 -12.48 -10.30
C GLY A 41 12.29 -11.33 -11.05
N SER A 42 11.57 -10.23 -11.34
CA SER A 42 12.20 -9.03 -11.89
C SER A 42 12.90 -8.23 -10.79
N ALA A 43 13.91 -7.46 -11.20
CA ALA A 43 14.72 -6.63 -10.32
C ALA A 43 14.77 -5.21 -10.86
N ARG A 44 15.18 -4.27 -10.01
CA ARG A 44 15.35 -2.88 -10.42
C ARG A 44 16.42 -2.77 -11.49
N CYS A 45 16.12 -2.09 -12.59
CA CYS A 45 17.15 -1.73 -13.57
C CYS A 45 18.10 -0.68 -12.96
N ASP A 46 19.40 -0.86 -13.15
CA ASP A 46 20.34 0.22 -12.89
C ASP A 46 20.17 1.30 -13.95
N ARG A 47 20.14 2.56 -13.53
CA ARG A 47 19.92 3.67 -14.46
C ARG A 47 21.05 3.69 -15.49
N GLY A 48 20.71 3.48 -16.77
CA GLY A 48 21.63 3.69 -17.90
C GLY A 48 21.89 2.48 -18.79
N GLU A 49 21.20 1.35 -18.59
CA GLU A 49 21.18 0.21 -19.52
C GLU A 49 19.89 0.15 -20.35
#